data_AF-A0A6G6Y970-F1
#
_entry.id   AF-A0A6G6Y970-F1
#
_cell.length_a   1.000
_cell.length_b   1.000
_cell.length_c   1.000
_cell.angle_alpha   90.00
_cell.angle_beta   90.00
_cell.angle_gamma   90.00
#
_symmetry.space_group_name_H-M   'P 1'
#
loop_
_entity.id
_entity.type
_entity.pdbx_description
1 polymer ?
#
loop_
_entity_poly.entity_id
_entity_poly.type
_entity_poly.pdbx_seq_one_letter_code
_entity_poly.pdbx_strand_id
1 'polypeptide(L)' 'MKLMQLTRCLIGRHKRDRGVTVKDGVMYSRCIGCGRRMVRSGPRWRLVRASK' A
#
# COMPACT_ATOMS: atom_id res chain seq x y z
N MET A 1 -12.67 10.33 -5.90
CA MET A 1 -11.31 9.74 -5.75
C MET A 1 -10.31 10.65 -6.45
N LYS A 2 -9.21 11.05 -5.78
CA LYS A 2 -8.30 12.10 -6.30
C LYS A 2 -7.35 11.53 -7.36
N LEU A 3 -7.54 11.89 -8.62
CA LEU A 3 -6.70 11.52 -9.78
C LEU A 3 -5.19 11.71 -9.50
N MET A 4 -4.84 12.75 -8.73
CA MET A 4 -3.46 13.05 -8.31
C MET A 4 -2.80 12.01 -7.38
N GLN A 5 -3.58 11.17 -6.68
CA GLN A 5 -2.99 10.08 -5.89
C GLN A 5 -2.64 8.89 -6.78
N LEU A 6 -3.35 8.72 -7.89
CA LEU A 6 -3.09 7.66 -8.86
C LEU A 6 -1.79 7.94 -9.63
N THR A 7 -1.55 9.18 -10.03
CA THR A 7 -0.28 9.59 -10.66
C THR A 7 0.92 9.45 -9.72
N ARG A 8 0.76 9.78 -8.43
CA ARG A 8 1.81 9.51 -7.42
C ARG A 8 2.12 8.02 -7.27
N CYS A 9 1.12 7.17 -7.42
CA CYS A 9 1.33 5.71 -7.40
C CYS A 9 2.13 5.23 -8.62
N LEU A 10 2.00 5.88 -9.78
CA LEU A 10 2.77 5.52 -10.98
C LEU A 10 4.27 5.83 -10.83
N ILE A 11 4.61 6.91 -10.11
CA ILE A 11 6.00 7.26 -9.77
C ILE A 11 6.51 6.57 -8.49
N GLY A 12 5.82 5.53 -8.01
CA GLY A 12 6.22 4.74 -6.84
C GLY A 12 5.94 5.39 -5.48
N ARG A 13 5.30 6.56 -5.43
CA ARG A 13 4.92 7.23 -4.18
C ARG A 13 3.54 6.75 -3.71
N HIS A 14 3.54 5.68 -2.94
CA HIS A 14 2.32 5.09 -2.37
C HIS A 14 2.03 5.65 -0.98
N LYS A 15 0.81 6.15 -0.78
CA LYS A 15 0.30 6.55 0.54
C LYS A 15 -0.59 5.46 1.09
N ARG A 16 -0.31 5.03 2.32
CA ARG A 16 -1.06 4.02 3.05
C ARG A 16 -2.43 4.56 3.47
N ASP A 17 -3.43 3.68 3.44
CA ASP A 17 -4.75 3.93 4.02
C ASP A 17 -4.76 3.77 5.55
N ARG A 18 -5.79 4.33 6.21
CA ARG A 18 -5.93 4.20 7.67
C ARG A 18 -6.23 2.75 8.08
N GLY A 19 -6.86 1.95 7.21
CA GLY A 19 -7.15 0.54 7.48
C GLY A 19 -5.89 -0.33 7.57
N VAL A 20 -5.79 -1.12 8.65
CA VAL A 20 -4.76 -2.14 8.84
C VAL A 20 -5.44 -3.47 9.14
N THR A 21 -5.03 -4.52 8.46
CA THR A 21 -5.49 -5.89 8.68
C THR A 21 -4.29 -6.73 9.07
N VAL A 22 -4.38 -7.46 10.17
CA VAL A 22 -3.33 -8.39 10.58
C VAL A 22 -3.73 -9.80 10.14
N LYS A 23 -2.84 -10.49 9.43
CA LYS A 23 -3.04 -11.87 9.01
C LYS A 23 -1.73 -12.62 9.20
N ASP A 24 -1.76 -13.74 9.93
CA ASP A 24 -0.57 -14.57 10.21
C ASP A 24 0.59 -13.77 10.85
N GLY A 25 0.27 -12.84 11.77
CA GLY A 25 1.24 -11.95 12.40
C GLY A 25 1.79 -10.83 11.51
N VAL A 26 1.39 -10.80 10.23
CA VAL A 26 1.82 -9.80 9.25
C VAL A 26 0.76 -8.70 9.12
N MET A 27 1.18 -7.45 9.23
CA MET A 27 0.29 -6.29 9.05
C MET A 27 0.20 -5.91 7.57
N TYR A 28 -1.02 -5.91 7.06
CA TYR A 28 -1.38 -5.50 5.71
C TYR A 28 -2.20 -4.22 5.72
N SER A 29 -2.08 -3.44 4.67
CA SER A 29 -2.89 -2.25 4.42
C SER A 29 -3.08 -2.09 2.91
N ARG A 30 -3.70 -1.01 2.46
CA ARG A 30 -3.90 -0.70 1.05
C ARG A 30 -3.40 0.69 0.74
N CYS A 31 -2.99 0.93 -0.50
CA CYS A 31 -2.71 2.26 -0.96
C CYS A 31 -4.02 3.03 -1.24
N ILE A 32 -4.17 4.24 -0.71
CA ILE A 32 -5.39 5.06 -0.94
C ILE A 32 -5.57 5.48 -2.40
N GLY A 33 -4.47 5.52 -3.17
CA GLY A 33 -4.48 5.97 -4.56
C GLY A 33 -4.79 4.85 -5.54
N CYS A 34 -4.04 3.75 -5.47
CA CYS A 34 -4.15 2.64 -6.43
C CYS A 34 -4.78 1.36 -5.86
N GLY A 35 -5.18 1.35 -4.59
CA GLY A 35 -5.79 0.19 -3.93
C GLY A 35 -4.86 -1.01 -3.71
N ARG A 36 -3.63 -0.98 -4.24
CA ARG A 36 -2.68 -2.10 -4.12
C ARG A 36 -2.38 -2.43 -2.66
N ARG A 37 -2.22 -3.72 -2.38
CA ARG A 37 -1.90 -4.24 -1.05
C ARG A 37 -0.50 -3.79 -0.64
N MET A 38 -0.39 -3.29 0.58
CA MET A 38 0.86 -2.93 1.24
C MET A 38 1.07 -3.86 2.42
N VAL A 39 2.32 -4.20 2.70
CA VAL A 39 2.73 -5.00 3.85
C VAL A 39 3.69 -4.19 4.71
N ARG A 40 3.59 -4.35 6.04
CA ARG A 40 4.51 -3.75 6.98
C ARG A 40 5.80 -4.56 7.00
N SER A 41 6.90 -3.90 6.65
CA SER A 41 8.26 -4.45 6.66
C SER A 41 9.09 -3.57 7.61
N GLY A 42 9.14 -3.98 8.88
CA GLY A 42 9.72 -3.20 9.97
C GLY A 42 8.97 -1.87 10.21
N PRO A 43 9.67 -0.71 10.23
CA PRO A 43 9.04 0.59 10.40
C PRO A 43 8.40 1.14 9.12
N ARG A 44 8.65 0.51 7.95
CA ARG A 44 8.20 1.00 6.64
C ARG A 44 7.09 0.12 6.08
N TRP A 45 6.27 0.73 5.24
CA TRP A 45 5.26 0.03 4.45
C TRP A 45 5.76 -0.14 3.03
N ARG A 46 5.69 -1.35 2.50
CA ARG A 46 6.09 -1.68 1.13
C ARG A 46 4.89 -2.21 0.36
N LEU A 47 4.82 -1.94 -0.93
CA LEU A 47 3.86 -2.62 -1.78
C LEU A 47 4.17 -4.11 -1.81
N VAL A 48 3.13 -4.92 -1.68
CA VAL A 48 3.22 -6.33 -2.09
C VAL A 48 3.35 -6.29 -3.60
N ARG A 49 4.56 -6.49 -4.13
CA ARG A 49 4.73 -6.79 -5.56
C ARG A 49 3.97 -8.09 -5.78
N ALA A 50 2.96 -8.07 -6.64
CA ALA A 50 2.51 -9.32 -7.23
C ALA A 50 3.74 -9.86 -7.97
N SER A 51 4.35 -10.93 -7.44
CA SER A 51 5.22 -11.75 -8.27
C SER A 51 4.35 -12.17 -9.45
N LYS A 52 4.75 -11.71 -10.64
CA LYS A 52 4.22 -12.24 -11.90
C LYS A 52 4.69 -13.68 -12.04
#